data_AF-A0A8J3IEZ1-F1
#
_entry.id   AF-A0A8J3IEZ1-F1
#
_cell.length_a   1.000
_cell.length_b   1.000
_cell.length_c   1.000
_cell.angle_alpha   90.00
_cell.angle_beta   90.00
_cell.angle_gamma   90.00
#
_symmetry.space_group_name_H-M   'P 1'
#
loop_
_entity.id
_entity.type
_entity.pdbx_description
1 polymer ?
#
loop_
_entity_poly.entity_id
_entity_poly.type
_entity_poly.pdbx_seq_one_letter_code
_entity_poly.pdbx_strand_id
1 'polypeptide(L)'
;MWDGEDFYFSITTDRAKYTNIKRDPSISLIVDEGPGYVAAYGEAEILDRDHPDVPALADQLVTKYVDGEQREQFLKVVKEPNRVLVQDMLDILLDGMRRR
;
A
#
# COMPACT_ATOMS: atom_id res chain seq x y z
N MET A 1 1.69 2.67 -3.73
CA MET A 1 2.79 2.71 -4.71
C MET A 1 2.82 1.38 -5.43
N TRP A 2 2.90 1.39 -6.76
CA TRP A 2 3.25 0.23 -7.57
C TRP A 2 4.75 0.26 -7.88
N ASP A 3 5.44 -0.87 -7.76
CA ASP A 3 6.87 -1.01 -8.09
C ASP A 3 7.15 -1.75 -9.43
N GLY A 4 6.14 -2.36 -10.03
CA GLY A 4 6.27 -3.19 -11.23
C GLY A 4 5.76 -4.61 -11.04
N GLU A 5 5.64 -5.06 -9.80
CA GLU A 5 5.23 -6.42 -9.42
C GLU A 5 4.14 -6.40 -8.34
N ASP A 6 4.28 -5.55 -7.32
CA ASP A 6 3.35 -5.48 -6.19
C ASP A 6 2.91 -4.05 -5.83
N PHE A 7 1.77 -3.96 -5.14
CA PHE A 7 1.31 -2.71 -4.56
C PHE A 7 1.69 -2.58 -3.09
N TYR A 8 2.26 -1.43 -2.73
CA TYR A 8 2.66 -1.07 -1.38
C TYR A 8 1.87 0.12 -0.86
N PHE A 9 1.34 0.02 0.35
CA PHE A 9 0.68 1.14 1.03
C PHE A 9 0.91 1.07 2.55
N SER A 10 0.74 2.19 3.24
CA SER A 10 0.83 2.22 4.71
C SER A 10 -0.55 2.29 5.34
N ILE A 11 -0.74 1.58 6.44
CA ILE A 11 -1.95 1.66 7.28
C ILE A 11 -1.56 1.86 8.74
N THR A 12 -2.49 2.36 9.54
CA THR A 12 -2.31 2.38 11.00
C THR A 12 -2.85 1.10 11.62
N THR A 13 -2.19 0.62 12.67
CA THR A 13 -2.50 -0.65 13.36
C THR A 13 -3.75 -0.57 14.24
N ASP A 14 -4.24 0.64 14.52
CA ASP A 14 -5.42 0.92 15.33
C ASP A 14 -6.74 0.92 14.54
N ARG A 15 -6.70 0.65 13.22
CA ARG A 15 -7.88 0.66 12.34
C ARG A 15 -8.35 -0.75 12.02
N ALA A 16 -9.66 -0.85 11.77
CA ALA A 16 -10.30 -2.11 11.36
C ALA A 16 -9.63 -2.78 10.15
N LYS A 17 -9.05 -2.00 9.21
CA LYS A 17 -8.31 -2.55 8.07
C LYS A 17 -7.16 -3.48 8.50
N TYR A 18 -6.39 -3.09 9.51
CA TYR A 18 -5.29 -3.90 10.04
C TYR A 18 -5.79 -5.21 10.66
N THR A 19 -6.85 -5.13 11.47
CA THR A 19 -7.48 -6.32 12.07
C THR A 19 -8.07 -7.25 11.01
N ASN A 20 -8.68 -6.70 9.95
CA ASN A 20 -9.25 -7.48 8.86
C ASN A 20 -8.16 -8.23 8.09
N ILE A 21 -7.08 -7.53 7.67
CA ILE A 21 -5.94 -8.16 6.98
C ILE A 21 -5.29 -9.25 7.83
N LYS A 22 -5.12 -9.02 9.15
CA LYS A 22 -4.59 -10.03 10.06
C LYS A 22 -5.46 -11.28 10.18
N ARG A 23 -6.78 -11.13 10.03
CA ARG A 23 -7.73 -12.24 10.11
C ARG A 23 -7.80 -13.02 8.81
N ASP A 24 -7.77 -12.30 7.70
CA ASP A 24 -7.89 -12.82 6.35
C ASP A 24 -7.04 -11.94 5.41
N PRO A 25 -5.93 -12.46 4.87
CA PRO A 25 -5.02 -11.66 4.04
C PRO A 25 -5.57 -11.43 2.64
N SER A 26 -6.64 -12.11 2.20
CA SER A 26 -7.20 -11.90 0.88
C SER A 26 -7.73 -10.46 0.73
N ILE A 27 -7.14 -9.70 -0.19
CA ILE A 27 -7.52 -8.32 -0.46
C ILE A 27 -7.80 -8.08 -1.94
N SER A 28 -8.54 -7.00 -2.19
CA SER A 28 -8.69 -6.42 -3.52
C SER A 28 -8.31 -4.96 -3.46
N LEU A 29 -7.41 -4.53 -4.35
CA LEU A 29 -7.06 -3.13 -4.54
C LEU A 29 -7.68 -2.62 -5.84
N ILE A 30 -8.34 -1.48 -5.79
CA ILE A 30 -8.90 -0.81 -6.97
C ILE A 30 -8.25 0.56 -7.16
N VAL A 31 -7.80 0.82 -8.39
CA VAL A 31 -7.40 2.14 -8.88
C VAL A 31 -8.48 2.59 -9.86
N ASP A 32 -9.24 3.61 -9.47
CA ASP A 32 -10.31 4.19 -10.31
C ASP A 32 -9.79 5.48 -10.95
N GLU A 33 -9.78 5.53 -12.28
CA GLU A 33 -9.38 6.71 -13.06
C GLU A 33 -10.57 7.35 -13.79
N GLY A 34 -11.82 7.12 -13.37
CA GLY A 34 -13.01 7.77 -13.91
C GLY A 34 -13.65 6.98 -15.06
N PRO A 35 -13.23 7.15 -16.33
CA PRO A 35 -13.64 6.29 -17.46
C PRO A 35 -13.30 4.80 -17.32
N GLY A 36 -12.35 4.43 -16.47
CA GLY A 36 -11.92 3.03 -16.31
C GLY A 36 -11.32 2.78 -14.93
N TYR A 37 -11.05 1.52 -14.66
CA TYR A 37 -10.42 1.07 -13.42
C TYR A 37 -9.46 -0.08 -13.68
N VAL A 38 -8.55 -0.26 -12.74
CA VAL A 38 -7.72 -1.46 -12.58
C VAL A 38 -8.05 -2.06 -11.22
N ALA A 39 -8.29 -3.37 -11.19
CA ALA A 39 -8.49 -4.13 -9.97
C ALA A 39 -7.41 -5.20 -9.84
N ALA A 40 -6.69 -5.17 -8.73
CA ALA A 40 -5.73 -6.17 -8.30
C ALA A 40 -6.38 -7.03 -7.21
N TYR A 41 -6.16 -8.34 -7.28
CA TYR A 41 -6.57 -9.31 -6.27
C TYR A 41 -5.35 -10.11 -5.86
N GLY A 42 -5.23 -10.36 -4.56
CA GLY A 42 -4.04 -10.98 -4.01
C GLY A 42 -4.14 -11.20 -2.50
N GLU A 43 -3.01 -11.56 -1.93
CA GLU A 43 -2.83 -11.67 -0.48
C GLU A 43 -1.97 -10.53 0.05
N ALA A 44 -2.41 -9.95 1.16
CA ALA A 44 -1.70 -8.90 1.85
C ALA A 44 -0.65 -9.47 2.81
N GLU A 45 0.60 -9.07 2.64
CA GLU A 45 1.66 -9.23 3.63
C GLU A 45 1.80 -7.95 4.46
N ILE A 46 1.77 -8.09 5.79
CA ILE A 46 2.06 -6.98 6.71
C ILE A 46 3.56 -6.99 6.99
N LEU A 47 4.24 -5.93 6.55
CA LEU A 47 5.65 -5.67 6.84
C LEU A 47 5.75 -4.79 8.09
N ASP A 48 6.00 -5.43 9.23
CA ASP A 48 6.23 -4.74 10.50
C ASP A 48 7.52 -3.90 10.45
N ARG A 49 7.62 -2.90 11.35
CA ARG A 49 8.72 -1.92 11.38
C ARG A 49 10.15 -2.49 11.36
N ASP A 50 10.32 -3.71 11.86
CA ASP A 50 11.61 -4.36 12.01
C ASP A 50 11.97 -5.21 10.77
N HIS A 51 11.08 -5.27 9.78
CA HIS A 51 11.35 -5.91 8.50
C HIS A 51 12.47 -5.15 7.75
N PRO A 52 13.48 -5.85 7.21
CA PRO A 52 14.68 -5.23 6.64
C PRO A 52 14.39 -4.27 5.49
N ASP A 53 13.32 -4.51 4.72
CA ASP A 53 12.99 -3.71 3.53
C ASP A 53 12.16 -2.47 3.82
N VAL A 54 11.55 -2.37 5.01
CA VAL A 54 10.67 -1.24 5.38
C VAL A 54 11.35 0.12 5.25
N PRO A 55 12.62 0.32 5.67
CA PRO A 55 13.27 1.62 5.49
C PRO A 55 13.36 2.07 4.04
N ALA A 56 13.67 1.15 3.12
CA ALA A 56 13.79 1.45 1.69
C ALA A 56 12.43 1.65 1.03
N LEU A 57 11.45 0.78 1.32
CA LEU A 57 10.09 0.89 0.79
C LEU A 57 9.37 2.14 1.29
N ALA A 58 9.55 2.51 2.56
CA ALA A 58 9.00 3.75 3.11
C ALA A 58 9.57 4.99 2.41
N ASP A 59 10.88 4.97 2.09
CA ASP A 59 11.52 6.06 1.37
C ASP A 59 11.01 6.21 -0.06
N GLN A 60 10.87 5.09 -0.78
CA GLN A 60 10.28 5.09 -2.13
C GLN A 60 8.83 5.57 -2.10
N LEU A 61 8.03 5.08 -1.14
CA LEU A 61 6.63 5.45 -0.97
C LEU A 61 6.49 6.96 -0.76
N VAL A 62 7.26 7.54 0.17
CA VAL A 62 7.20 8.99 0.43
C VAL A 62 7.70 9.79 -0.77
N THR A 63 8.82 9.39 -1.38
CA THR A 63 9.40 10.09 -2.54
C THR A 63 8.45 10.14 -3.74
N LYS A 64 7.62 9.11 -3.92
CA LYS A 64 6.65 9.04 -5.02
C LYS A 64 5.49 10.03 -4.88
N TYR A 65 5.15 10.45 -3.67
CA TYR A 65 3.96 11.26 -3.40
C TYR A 65 4.23 12.61 -2.71
N VAL A 66 5.48 12.88 -2.31
CA VAL A 66 5.83 14.05 -1.49
C VAL A 66 7.12 14.69 -1.98
N ASP A 67 7.04 15.98 -2.31
CA ASP A 67 8.18 16.77 -2.75
C ASP A 67 9.09 17.24 -1.58
N GLY A 68 10.32 17.65 -1.93
CA GLY A 68 11.48 17.72 -1.04
C GLY A 68 11.30 18.38 0.34
N GLU A 69 10.55 19.48 0.45
CA GLU A 69 10.40 20.19 1.74
C GLU A 69 9.55 19.42 2.76
N GLN A 70 8.63 18.57 2.30
CA GLN A 70 7.71 17.82 3.18
C GLN A 70 8.19 16.38 3.40
N ARG A 71 9.13 15.90 2.60
CA ARG A 71 9.60 14.50 2.60
C ARG A 71 10.01 14.01 3.99
N GLU A 72 10.82 14.78 4.71
CA GLU A 72 11.26 14.37 6.06
C GLU A 72 10.10 14.22 7.06
N GLN A 73 9.07 15.06 6.94
CA GLN A 73 7.90 14.99 7.82
C GLN A 73 7.07 13.75 7.52
N PHE A 74 6.83 13.46 6.24
CA PHE A 74 6.10 12.26 5.83
C PHE A 74 6.87 10.97 6.14
N LEU A 75 8.21 10.98 6.01
CA LEU A 75 9.04 9.86 6.44
C LEU A 75 8.91 9.59 7.95
N LYS A 76 8.82 10.63 8.78
CA LYS A 76 8.57 10.47 10.21
C LYS A 76 7.20 9.86 10.47
N VAL A 77 6.17 10.31 9.75
CA VAL A 77 4.82 9.76 9.86
C VAL A 77 4.80 8.28 9.48
N VAL A 78 5.36 7.88 8.32
CA VAL A 78 5.35 6.47 7.90
C VAL A 78 6.13 5.56 8.86
N LYS A 79 7.10 6.12 9.62
CA LYS A 79 7.89 5.42 10.64
C LYS A 79 7.26 5.46 12.05
N GLU A 80 6.06 5.99 12.21
CA GLU A 80 5.37 5.99 13.51
C GLU A 80 5.13 4.55 14.00
N PRO A 81 5.23 4.28 15.33
CA PRO A 81 5.11 2.93 15.87
C PRO A 81 3.77 2.23 15.60
N ASN A 82 2.72 3.00 15.34
CA ASN A 82 1.39 2.50 15.04
C ASN A 82 1.14 2.36 13.53
N ARG A 83 2.19 2.30 12.70
CA ARG A 83 2.07 2.11 11.25
C ARG A 83 2.88 0.92 10.77
N VAL A 84 2.33 0.27 9.77
CA VAL A 84 2.95 -0.85 9.05
C VAL A 84 2.84 -0.59 7.55
N LEU A 85 3.76 -1.17 6.78
CA LEU A 85 3.60 -1.30 5.34
C LEU A 85 2.81 -2.56 5.03
N VAL A 86 2.01 -2.50 3.99
CA VAL A 86 1.27 -3.63 3.44
C VAL A 86 1.71 -3.78 1.99
N GLN A 87 2.12 -4.98 1.64
CA GLN A 87 2.37 -5.44 0.28
C GLN A 87 1.17 -6.28 -0.17
N ASP A 88 0.60 -5.96 -1.31
CA ASP A 88 -0.45 -6.73 -1.98
C ASP A 88 0.22 -7.62 -3.03
N MET A 89 0.40 -8.90 -2.69
CA MET A 89 1.02 -9.92 -3.55
C MET A 89 0.03 -10.27 -4.66
N LEU A 90 0.30 -9.74 -5.85
CA LEU A 90 -0.65 -9.76 -6.94
C LEU A 90 -0.83 -11.16 -7.54
N ASP A 91 -2.05 -11.71 -7.47
CA ASP A 91 -2.41 -12.94 -8.17
C ASP A 91 -3.10 -12.66 -9.52
N ILE A 92 -4.01 -11.68 -9.53
CA ILE A 92 -4.85 -11.37 -10.69
C ILE A 92 -4.95 -9.86 -10.87
N LEU A 93 -4.64 -9.40 -12.08
CA LEU A 93 -4.87 -8.03 -12.52
C LEU A 93 -5.97 -7.98 -13.57
N LEU A 94 -7.02 -7.20 -13.31
CA LEU A 94 -8.11 -6.95 -14.24
C LEU A 94 -8.17 -5.47 -14.59
N ASP A 95 -8.39 -5.15 -15.87
CA ASP A 95 -8.75 -3.81 -16.31
C ASP A 95 -10.22 -3.77 -16.78
N GLY A 96 -10.82 -2.59 -16.68
CA GLY A 96 -12.22 -2.42 -17.03
C GLY A 96 -12.54 -1.00 -17.47
N MET A 97 -13.43 -0.87 -18.45
CA MET A 97 -14.02 0.40 -18.87
C MET A 97 -15.40 0.54 -18.24
N ARG A 98 -15.70 1.72 -17.67
CA ARG A 98 -17.07 2.03 -17.23
C ARG A 98 -17.97 2.13 -18.47
N ARG A 99 -18.89 1.17 -18.62
CA ARG A 99 -19.98 1.29 -19.59
C ARG A 99 -20.92 2.39 -19.10
N ARG A 100 -21.12 3.41 -19.95
CA ARG A 100 -22.12 4.48 -19.73
C ARG A 100 -23.53 3.94 -19.86
#